data_AF-A0A2D4NEX2-F1
#
_entry.id   AF-A0A2D4NEX2-F1
#
_cell.length_a   1.000
_cell.length_b   1.000
_cell.length_c   1.000
_cell.angle_alpha   90.00
_cell.angle_beta   90.00
_cell.angle_gamma   90.00
#
_symmetry.space_group_name_H-M   'P 1'
#
loop_
_entity.id
_entity.type
_entity.pdbx_description
1 polymer ?
#
loop_
_entity_poly.entity_id
_entity_poly.type
_entity_poly.pdbx_seq_one_letter_code
_entity_poly.pdbx_strand_id
1 'polypeptide(L)'
;AGLSLTSTAVDYFLQAAELAESFQSLLNYGISLLQKFRIIFPLSTPKSTHRLQSLLRVLVQMCKMKAFKELCTPTPDLEEMVVEALKTGTAEWFYIKKQHLKPMIKTMEECGKALVCLLLEVNADLQECQKTWNKYFISTMRLDLFSIAYFKMQELVSCYVKEQLSKIDSGMSQ
;
A
#
# COMPACT_ATOMS: atom_id res chain seq x y z
N ALA A 1 10.58 17.51 -51.11
CA ALA A 1 10.08 18.06 -49.83
C ALA A 1 9.28 17.04 -48.96
N GLY A 2 9.04 15.80 -49.40
CA GLY A 2 8.18 14.84 -48.67
C GLY A 2 8.84 13.97 -47.59
N LEU A 3 10.18 13.90 -47.51
CA LEU A 3 10.89 13.01 -46.56
C LEU A 3 11.13 13.62 -45.17
N SER A 4 11.04 14.94 -45.03
CA SER A 4 11.30 15.62 -43.74
C SER A 4 10.09 15.57 -42.80
N LEU A 5 8.87 15.55 -43.34
CA LEU A 5 7.64 15.54 -42.55
C LEU A 5 7.38 14.18 -41.87
N THR A 6 7.85 13.09 -42.50
CA THR A 6 7.73 11.73 -41.94
C THR A 6 8.69 11.49 -40.79
N SER A 7 9.90 12.06 -40.81
CA SER A 7 10.87 11.95 -39.70
C SER A 7 10.33 12.65 -38.45
N THR A 8 9.88 13.90 -38.58
CA THR A 8 9.38 14.68 -37.44
C THR A 8 8.12 14.08 -36.80
N ALA A 9 7.24 13.48 -37.61
CA ALA A 9 6.07 12.77 -37.09
C ALA A 9 6.46 11.52 -36.30
N VAL A 10 7.41 10.72 -36.82
CA VAL A 10 7.93 9.53 -36.12
C VAL A 10 8.62 9.91 -34.82
N ASP A 11 9.45 10.95 -34.83
CA ASP A 11 10.12 11.47 -33.64
C ASP A 11 9.11 11.95 -32.58
N TYR A 12 8.03 12.61 -33.01
CA TYR A 12 6.95 13.03 -32.12
C TYR A 12 6.20 11.84 -31.50
N PHE A 13 5.86 10.82 -32.29
CA PHE A 13 5.21 9.60 -31.76
C PHE A 13 6.11 8.85 -30.79
N LEU A 14 7.41 8.77 -31.06
CA LEU A 14 8.38 8.14 -30.17
C LEU A 14 8.46 8.89 -28.83
N GLN A 15 8.61 10.21 -28.87
CA GLN A 15 8.67 11.04 -27.67
C GLN A 15 7.38 10.97 -26.84
N ALA A 16 6.21 10.93 -27.50
CA ALA A 16 4.92 10.76 -26.84
C ALA A 16 4.83 9.40 -26.12
N ALA A 17 5.32 8.33 -26.76
CA ALA A 17 5.36 6.99 -26.18
C ALA A 17 6.31 6.91 -24.97
N GLU A 18 7.54 7.45 -25.09
CA GLU A 18 8.52 7.50 -23.99
C GLU A 18 7.98 8.27 -22.77
N LEU A 19 7.27 9.38 -23.02
CA LEU A 19 6.63 10.16 -21.96
C LEU A 19 5.48 9.39 -21.29
N ALA A 20 4.65 8.70 -22.08
CA ALA A 20 3.60 7.82 -21.55
C ALA A 20 4.18 6.71 -20.67
N GLU A 21 5.26 6.07 -21.11
CA GLU A 21 5.96 5.03 -20.36
C GLU A 21 6.55 5.57 -19.05
N SER A 22 7.14 6.76 -19.10
CA SER A 22 7.69 7.44 -17.93
C SER A 22 6.61 7.80 -16.91
N PHE A 23 5.46 8.28 -17.37
CA PHE A 23 4.30 8.56 -16.51
C PHE A 23 3.77 7.31 -15.83
N GLN A 24 3.60 6.22 -16.57
CA GLN A 24 3.14 4.95 -16.01
C GLN A 24 4.16 4.38 -15.02
N SER A 25 5.44 4.45 -15.34
CA SER A 25 6.52 4.00 -14.46
C SER A 25 6.56 4.80 -13.16
N LEU A 26 6.44 6.14 -13.23
CA LEU A 26 6.39 6.99 -12.05
C LEU A 26 5.15 6.73 -11.20
N LEU A 27 3.98 6.53 -11.84
CA LEU A 27 2.75 6.15 -11.15
C LEU A 27 2.93 4.84 -10.40
N ASN A 28 3.34 3.78 -11.10
CA ASN A 28 3.53 2.45 -10.54
C ASN A 28 4.56 2.47 -9.41
N TYR A 29 5.66 3.20 -9.58
CA TYR A 29 6.65 3.39 -8.54
C TYR A 29 6.06 4.08 -7.31
N GLY A 30 5.34 5.19 -7.48
CA GLY A 30 4.68 5.89 -6.38
C GLY A 30 3.67 5.01 -5.64
N ILE A 31 2.87 4.24 -6.37
CA ILE A 31 1.94 3.25 -5.79
C ILE A 31 2.70 2.19 -4.98
N SER A 32 3.83 1.69 -5.47
CA SER A 32 4.66 0.72 -4.73
C SER A 32 5.23 1.30 -3.42
N LEU A 33 5.54 2.60 -3.38
CA LEU A 33 5.97 3.28 -2.16
C LEU A 33 4.81 3.44 -1.17
N LEU A 34 3.60 3.73 -1.65
CA LEU A 34 2.39 3.81 -0.83
C LEU A 34 2.02 2.45 -0.24
N GLN A 35 2.18 1.35 -0.99
CA GLN A 35 2.01 -0.01 -0.46
C GLN A 35 2.92 -0.26 0.76
N LYS A 36 4.15 0.26 0.73
CA LYS A 36 5.15 0.07 1.78
C LYS A 36 5.30 1.27 2.71
N PHE A 37 4.30 2.15 2.80
CA PHE A 37 4.46 3.46 3.43
C PHE A 37 4.94 3.39 4.89
N ARG A 38 4.48 2.39 5.65
CA ARG A 38 4.87 2.14 7.06
C ARG A 38 6.37 2.00 7.25
N ILE A 39 7.04 1.41 6.27
CA ILE A 39 8.49 1.14 6.29
C ILE A 39 9.26 2.29 5.64
N ILE A 40 8.77 2.79 4.50
CA ILE A 40 9.45 3.82 3.70
C ILE A 40 9.39 5.20 4.35
N PHE A 41 8.31 5.49 5.10
CA PHE A 41 8.09 6.76 5.76
C PHE A 41 7.95 6.54 7.27
N PRO A 42 9.03 6.18 8.00
CA PRO A 42 8.92 5.88 9.42
C PRO A 42 8.55 7.13 10.23
N LEU A 43 7.65 6.98 11.20
CA LEU A 43 7.22 8.06 12.10
C LEU A 43 8.34 8.56 13.03
N SER A 44 9.40 7.77 13.22
CA SER A 44 10.59 8.17 13.97
C SER A 44 11.35 9.35 13.32
N THR A 45 11.06 9.67 12.05
CA THR A 45 11.70 10.76 11.33
C THR A 45 10.65 11.84 10.97
N PRO A 46 10.71 13.05 11.55
CA PRO A 46 9.69 14.09 11.34
C PRO A 46 9.44 14.47 9.87
N LYS A 47 10.46 14.38 9.00
CA LYS A 47 10.35 14.69 7.56
C LYS A 47 9.62 13.60 6.75
N SER A 48 9.45 12.40 7.29
CA SER A 48 8.84 11.26 6.58
C SER A 48 7.40 11.51 6.20
N THR A 49 6.60 12.08 7.11
CA THR A 49 5.19 12.36 6.87
C THR A 49 5.00 13.42 5.79
N HIS A 50 5.86 14.44 5.76
CA HIS A 50 5.90 15.44 4.69
C HIS A 50 6.27 14.82 3.33
N ARG A 51 7.21 13.89 3.30
CA ARG A 51 7.58 13.17 2.06
C ARG A 51 6.42 12.34 1.52
N LEU A 52 5.70 11.60 2.39
CA LEU A 52 4.50 10.87 1.98
C LEU A 52 3.44 11.83 1.41
N GLN A 53 3.19 12.94 2.10
CA GLN A 53 2.21 13.93 1.64
C GLN A 53 2.60 14.53 0.28
N SER A 54 3.88 14.84 0.09
CA SER A 54 4.39 15.33 -1.20
C SER A 54 4.22 14.29 -2.30
N LEU A 55 4.50 13.01 -2.03
CA LEU A 55 4.28 11.92 -2.99
C LEU A 55 2.80 11.83 -3.40
N LEU A 56 1.88 11.80 -2.43
CA LEU A 56 0.44 11.78 -2.71
C LEU A 56 0.02 12.97 -3.59
N ARG A 57 0.52 14.17 -3.29
CA ARG A 57 0.23 15.37 -4.10
C ARG A 57 0.79 15.25 -5.50
N VAL A 58 2.01 14.77 -5.68
CA VAL A 58 2.63 14.57 -7.01
C VAL A 58 1.79 13.61 -7.83
N LEU A 59 1.38 12.47 -7.27
CA LEU A 59 0.54 11.50 -7.99
C LEU A 59 -0.81 12.10 -8.40
N VAL A 60 -1.49 12.80 -7.48
CA VAL A 60 -2.78 13.47 -7.79
C VAL A 60 -2.63 14.53 -8.87
N GLN A 61 -1.55 15.33 -8.84
CA GLN A 61 -1.35 16.37 -9.85
C GLN A 61 -0.98 15.77 -11.21
N MET A 62 -0.12 14.75 -11.22
CA MET A 62 0.26 14.04 -12.45
C MET A 62 -0.97 13.48 -13.17
N CYS A 63 -1.86 12.77 -12.47
CA CYS A 63 -3.08 12.23 -13.07
C CYS A 63 -4.09 13.31 -13.53
N LYS A 64 -3.94 14.55 -13.07
CA LYS A 64 -4.75 15.70 -13.54
C LYS A 64 -4.18 16.38 -14.78
N MET A 65 -2.89 16.19 -15.07
CA MET A 65 -2.24 16.82 -16.21
C MET A 65 -2.89 16.38 -17.52
N LYS A 66 -3.10 17.35 -18.43
CA LYS A 66 -3.67 17.09 -19.77
C LYS A 66 -2.85 16.04 -20.52
N ALA A 67 -1.52 16.20 -20.53
CA ALA A 67 -0.61 15.26 -21.18
C ALA A 67 -0.75 13.82 -20.63
N PHE A 68 -0.91 13.66 -19.32
CA PHE A 68 -1.12 12.33 -18.73
C PHE A 68 -2.44 11.70 -19.21
N LYS A 69 -3.53 12.47 -19.20
CA LYS A 69 -4.85 11.98 -19.64
C LYS A 69 -4.89 11.61 -21.12
N GLU A 70 -4.18 12.36 -21.96
CA GLU A 70 -4.12 12.09 -23.40
C GLU A 70 -3.20 10.90 -23.72
N LEU A 71 -2.03 10.82 -23.09
CA LEU A 71 -1.02 9.81 -23.40
C LEU A 71 -1.27 8.46 -22.68
N CYS A 72 -1.93 8.46 -21.51
CA CYS A 72 -2.25 7.25 -20.74
C CYS A 72 -3.75 6.98 -20.83
N THR A 73 -4.20 6.36 -21.93
CA THR A 73 -5.61 6.00 -22.18
C THR A 73 -5.79 4.48 -22.20
N PRO A 74 -6.73 3.91 -21.43
CA PRO A 74 -7.62 4.59 -20.47
C PRO A 74 -6.85 5.19 -19.29
N THR A 75 -7.33 6.34 -18.79
CA THR A 75 -6.71 6.99 -17.63
C THR A 75 -6.88 6.09 -16.40
N PRO A 76 -5.78 5.70 -15.72
CA PRO A 76 -5.87 4.91 -14.50
C PRO A 76 -6.68 5.59 -13.42
N ASP A 77 -7.51 4.83 -12.71
CA ASP A 77 -8.16 5.30 -11.49
C ASP A 77 -7.15 5.31 -10.34
N LEU A 78 -6.57 6.48 -10.10
CA LEU A 78 -5.59 6.67 -9.05
C LEU A 78 -6.14 6.31 -7.66
N GLU A 79 -7.42 6.57 -7.40
CA GLU A 79 -8.02 6.30 -6.09
C GLU A 79 -8.11 4.79 -5.86
N GLU A 80 -8.61 4.04 -6.84
CA GLU A 80 -8.67 2.58 -6.81
C GLU A 80 -7.28 1.95 -6.66
N MET A 81 -6.29 2.41 -7.44
CA MET A 81 -4.92 1.91 -7.35
C MET A 81 -4.32 2.13 -5.96
N VAL A 82 -4.57 3.29 -5.34
CA VAL A 82 -4.09 3.56 -3.97
C VAL A 82 -4.83 2.69 -2.96
N VAL A 83 -6.14 2.50 -3.09
CA VAL A 83 -6.92 1.60 -2.21
C VAL A 83 -6.36 0.18 -2.25
N GLU A 84 -6.13 -0.37 -3.44
CA GLU A 84 -5.59 -1.73 -3.60
C GLU A 84 -4.15 -1.85 -3.07
N ALA A 85 -3.32 -0.84 -3.29
CA ALA A 85 -1.97 -0.80 -2.72
C ALA A 85 -2.00 -0.75 -1.17
N LEU A 86 -2.92 0.01 -0.58
CA LEU A 86 -3.08 0.07 0.87
C LEU A 86 -3.60 -1.25 1.47
N LYS A 87 -4.55 -1.91 0.81
CA LYS A 87 -5.02 -3.26 1.20
C LYS A 87 -3.88 -4.28 1.12
N THR A 88 -3.17 -4.30 -0.01
CA THR A 88 -2.05 -5.21 -0.25
C THR A 88 -0.94 -4.99 0.78
N GLY A 89 -0.52 -3.74 0.97
CA GLY A 89 0.51 -3.36 1.93
C GLY A 89 0.16 -3.67 3.37
N THR A 90 -1.12 -3.54 3.73
CA THR A 90 -1.62 -3.92 5.07
C THR A 90 -1.54 -5.44 5.27
N ALA A 91 -1.88 -6.23 4.26
CA ALA A 91 -1.75 -7.67 4.31
C ALA A 91 -0.28 -8.12 4.40
N GLU A 92 0.61 -7.55 3.57
CA GLU A 92 2.05 -7.82 3.62
C GLU A 92 2.64 -7.51 5.00
N TRP A 93 2.30 -6.33 5.56
CA TRP A 93 2.74 -5.96 6.89
C TRP A 93 2.30 -6.99 7.94
N PHE A 94 1.03 -7.42 7.89
CA PHE A 94 0.49 -8.42 8.81
C PHE A 94 1.26 -9.74 8.73
N TYR A 95 1.53 -10.24 7.52
CA TYR A 95 2.27 -11.48 7.33
C TYR A 95 3.73 -11.38 7.78
N ILE A 96 4.39 -10.25 7.55
CA ILE A 96 5.75 -10.00 8.04
C ILE A 96 5.77 -10.04 9.57
N LYS A 97 4.82 -9.36 10.24
CA LYS A 97 4.71 -9.36 11.71
C LYS A 97 4.40 -10.74 12.26
N LYS A 98 3.43 -11.45 11.66
CA LYS A 98 3.08 -12.84 12.01
C LYS A 98 4.29 -13.76 11.86
N GLN A 99 5.09 -13.62 10.81
CA GLN A 99 6.29 -14.41 10.60
C GLN A 99 7.37 -14.10 11.63
N HIS A 100 7.59 -12.83 11.95
CA HIS A 100 8.57 -12.40 12.94
C HIS A 100 8.25 -12.88 14.36
N LEU A 101 6.96 -12.91 14.70
CA LEU A 101 6.45 -13.35 16.01
C LEU A 101 6.21 -14.86 16.09
N LYS A 102 6.51 -15.62 15.04
CA LYS A 102 6.27 -17.06 15.01
C LYS A 102 7.10 -17.75 16.10
N PRO A 103 6.46 -18.50 17.02
CA PRO A 103 7.18 -19.13 18.12
C PRO A 103 8.10 -20.22 17.60
N MET A 104 9.30 -20.32 18.20
CA MET A 104 10.28 -21.36 17.88
C MET A 104 9.80 -22.73 18.36
N ILE A 105 9.15 -22.78 19.53
CA ILE A 105 8.53 -23.97 20.11
C ILE A 105 7.02 -23.83 19.99
N LYS A 106 6.34 -24.80 19.39
CA LYS A 106 4.89 -24.74 19.14
C LYS A 106 4.06 -25.29 20.30
N THR A 107 4.35 -24.88 21.53
CA THR A 107 3.46 -25.18 22.65
C THR A 107 2.22 -24.28 22.60
N MET A 108 1.12 -24.71 23.21
CA MET A 108 -0.11 -23.92 23.28
C MET A 108 0.13 -22.54 23.92
N GLU A 109 0.93 -22.50 24.99
CA GLU A 109 1.29 -21.26 25.68
C GLU A 109 2.08 -20.31 24.77
N GLU A 110 3.11 -20.79 24.08
CA GLU A 110 3.94 -19.97 23.19
C GLU A 110 3.16 -19.49 21.95
N CYS A 111 2.28 -20.33 21.41
CA CYS A 111 1.35 -19.92 20.36
C CYS A 111 0.37 -18.84 20.85
N GLY A 112 -0.14 -18.97 22.08
CA GLY A 112 -1.00 -17.97 22.72
C GLY A 112 -0.28 -16.63 22.90
N LYS A 113 0.94 -16.65 23.45
CA LYS A 113 1.79 -15.46 23.60
C LYS A 113 2.05 -14.78 22.25
N ALA A 114 2.43 -15.55 21.23
CA ALA A 114 2.67 -15.02 19.88
C ALA A 114 1.41 -14.36 19.28
N LEU A 115 0.22 -14.95 19.50
CA LEU A 115 -1.04 -14.35 19.08
C LEU A 115 -1.31 -13.02 19.79
N VAL A 116 -1.14 -12.97 21.12
CA VAL A 116 -1.32 -11.72 21.89
C VAL A 116 -0.36 -10.65 21.40
N CYS A 117 0.92 -10.97 21.22
CA CYS A 117 1.92 -10.03 20.69
C CYS A 117 1.53 -9.50 19.31
N LEU A 118 1.03 -10.37 18.41
CA LEU A 118 0.59 -9.94 17.09
C LEU A 118 -0.62 -8.98 17.16
N LEU A 119 -1.58 -9.25 18.05
CA LEU A 119 -2.73 -8.37 18.25
C LEU A 119 -2.34 -7.00 18.81
N LEU A 120 -1.34 -6.96 19.70
CA LEU A 120 -0.78 -5.70 20.20
C LEU A 120 -0.14 -4.89 19.07
N GLU A 121 0.66 -5.53 18.21
CA GLU A 121 1.25 -4.87 17.04
C GLU A 121 0.16 -4.35 16.08
N VAL A 122 -0.86 -5.16 15.77
CA VAL A 122 -1.99 -4.75 14.91
C VAL A 122 -2.71 -3.54 15.50
N ASN A 123 -2.98 -3.55 16.80
CA ASN A 123 -3.65 -2.43 17.46
C ASN A 123 -2.79 -1.15 17.44
N ALA A 124 -1.49 -1.28 17.67
CA ALA A 124 -0.56 -0.16 17.56
C ALA A 124 -0.55 0.43 16.14
N ASP A 125 -0.46 -0.42 15.11
CA ASP A 125 -0.52 0.00 13.70
C ASP A 125 -1.83 0.73 13.37
N LEU A 126 -2.97 0.20 13.82
CA LEU A 126 -4.27 0.82 13.60
C LEU A 126 -4.40 2.18 14.31
N GLN A 127 -3.82 2.32 15.50
CA GLN A 127 -3.77 3.60 16.20
C GLN A 127 -2.92 4.64 15.45
N GLU A 128 -1.77 4.23 14.92
CA GLU A 128 -0.95 5.11 14.08
C GLU A 128 -1.67 5.49 12.79
N CYS A 129 -2.36 4.52 12.16
CA CYS A 129 -3.20 4.77 11.00
C CYS A 129 -4.24 5.83 11.31
N GLN A 130 -4.98 5.69 12.41
CA GLN A 130 -6.04 6.62 12.80
C GLN A 130 -5.52 8.02 13.16
N LYS A 131 -4.53 8.09 14.06
CA LYS A 131 -4.10 9.36 14.68
C LYS A 131 -3.17 10.18 13.78
N THR A 132 -2.34 9.49 12.99
CA THR A 132 -1.25 10.15 12.27
C THR A 132 -1.43 10.04 10.78
N TRP A 133 -1.59 8.85 10.23
CA TRP A 133 -1.56 8.65 8.78
C TRP A 133 -2.84 9.10 8.08
N ASN A 134 -4.01 8.85 8.69
CA ASN A 134 -5.31 9.04 8.04
C ASN A 134 -5.50 10.46 7.52
N LYS A 135 -5.08 11.48 8.29
CA LYS A 135 -5.22 12.89 7.91
C LYS A 135 -4.50 13.22 6.60
N TYR A 136 -3.40 12.55 6.26
CA TYR A 136 -2.66 12.83 5.01
C TYR A 136 -3.39 12.26 3.79
N PHE A 137 -3.99 11.07 3.91
CA PHE A 137 -4.79 10.45 2.87
C PHE A 137 -6.13 11.17 2.68
N ILE A 138 -6.83 11.51 3.77
CA ILE A 138 -8.07 12.29 3.72
C ILE A 138 -7.83 13.67 3.09
N SER A 139 -6.80 14.41 3.55
CA SER A 139 -6.55 15.77 3.06
C SER A 139 -6.13 15.83 1.60
N THR A 140 -5.52 14.77 1.06
CA THR A 140 -4.97 14.78 -0.32
C THR A 140 -5.88 14.07 -1.32
N MET A 141 -6.52 12.97 -0.92
CA MET A 141 -7.28 12.08 -1.80
C MET A 141 -8.68 11.75 -1.28
N ARG A 142 -9.11 12.29 -0.13
CA ARG A 142 -10.39 11.93 0.53
C ARG A 142 -10.53 10.44 0.87
N LEU A 143 -9.40 9.73 0.95
CA LEU A 143 -9.35 8.32 1.30
C LEU A 143 -9.22 8.13 2.81
N ASP A 144 -10.06 7.26 3.37
CA ASP A 144 -9.98 6.84 4.77
C ASP A 144 -9.08 5.61 4.90
N LEU A 145 -7.78 5.87 5.12
CA LEU A 145 -6.77 4.83 5.35
C LEU A 145 -7.13 3.97 6.56
N PHE A 146 -7.66 4.56 7.62
CA PHE A 146 -7.96 3.81 8.84
C PHE A 146 -9.00 2.74 8.57
N SER A 147 -10.11 3.09 7.93
CA SER A 147 -11.16 2.12 7.58
C SER A 147 -10.63 1.01 6.67
N ILE A 148 -9.84 1.36 5.64
CA ILE A 148 -9.23 0.37 4.72
C ILE A 148 -8.34 -0.61 5.49
N ALA A 149 -7.44 -0.09 6.33
CA ALA A 149 -6.52 -0.91 7.12
C ALA A 149 -7.28 -1.76 8.15
N TYR A 150 -8.27 -1.18 8.84
CA TYR A 150 -9.07 -1.85 9.85
C TYR A 150 -9.80 -3.06 9.28
N PHE A 151 -10.56 -2.89 8.18
CA PHE A 151 -11.29 -4.02 7.59
C PHE A 151 -10.34 -5.11 7.11
N LYS A 152 -9.19 -4.75 6.52
CA LYS A 152 -8.22 -5.75 6.08
C LYS A 152 -7.57 -6.49 7.25
N MET A 153 -7.22 -5.79 8.32
CA MET A 153 -6.69 -6.41 9.54
C MET A 153 -7.74 -7.31 10.21
N GLN A 154 -9.00 -6.86 10.29
CA GLN A 154 -10.09 -7.64 10.87
C GLN A 154 -10.26 -8.98 10.13
N GLU A 155 -10.25 -8.96 8.80
CA GLU A 155 -10.30 -10.18 7.97
C GLU A 155 -9.14 -11.13 8.30
N LEU A 156 -7.91 -10.63 8.24
CA LEU A 156 -6.69 -11.43 8.42
C LEU A 156 -6.56 -12.00 9.85
N VAL A 157 -6.86 -11.18 10.86
CA VAL A 157 -6.88 -11.60 12.27
C VAL A 157 -7.95 -12.66 12.48
N SER A 158 -9.16 -12.47 11.92
CA SER A 158 -10.25 -13.43 12.06
C SER A 158 -9.88 -14.80 11.47
N CYS A 159 -9.30 -14.82 10.27
CA CYS A 159 -8.79 -16.06 9.67
C CYS A 159 -7.70 -16.69 10.55
N TYR A 160 -6.74 -15.90 11.02
CA TYR A 160 -5.65 -16.43 11.83
C TYR A 160 -6.10 -16.98 13.19
N VAL A 161 -7.02 -16.30 13.88
CA VAL A 161 -7.57 -16.77 15.16
C VAL A 161 -8.32 -18.09 14.96
N LYS A 162 -9.15 -18.20 13.91
CA LYS A 162 -9.81 -19.46 13.55
C LYS A 162 -8.82 -20.60 13.30
N GLU A 163 -7.73 -20.32 12.57
CA GLU A 163 -6.65 -21.30 12.34
C GLU A 163 -5.92 -21.73 13.63
N GLN A 164 -5.79 -20.84 14.62
CA GLN A 164 -5.16 -21.20 15.89
C GLN A 164 -6.10 -22.02 16.77
N LEU A 165 -7.38 -21.63 16.84
CA LEU A 165 -8.40 -22.36 17.60
C LEU A 165 -8.57 -23.79 17.07
N SER A 166 -8.64 -23.99 15.75
CA SER A 166 -8.78 -25.33 15.17
C SER A 166 -7.57 -26.23 15.47
N LYS A 167 -6.36 -25.66 15.55
CA LYS A 167 -5.16 -26.41 15.95
C LYS A 167 -5.21 -26.83 17.41
N ILE A 168 -5.68 -25.95 18.29
CA ILE A 168 -5.88 -26.26 19.70
C ILE A 168 -6.89 -27.41 19.84
N ASP A 169 -8.05 -27.32 19.18
CA ASP A 169 -9.08 -28.36 19.22
C ASP A 169 -8.57 -29.71 18.69
N SER A 170 -7.80 -29.70 17.59
CA SER A 170 -7.22 -30.92 17.02
C SER A 170 -6.10 -31.52 17.88
N GLY A 171 -5.35 -30.70 18.62
CA GLY A 171 -4.31 -31.14 19.54
C GLY A 171 -4.86 -31.73 20.85
N MET A 172 -6.12 -31.45 21.18
CA MET A 172 -6.85 -32.07 22.30
C MET A 172 -7.44 -33.45 21.94
N SER A 173 -7.28 -33.92 20.70
CA SER A 173 -7.78 -35.22 20.23
C SER A 173 -6.73 -36.35 20.25
N GLN A 174 -5.62 -36.18 20.98
CA GLN A 174 -4.58 -37.22 21.17
C GLN A 174 -4.35 -37.53 22.65
#